data_AF-A0A371DZT6-F1
#
_entry.id   AF-A0A371DZT6-F1
#
_cell.length_a   1.000
_cell.length_b   1.000
_cell.length_c   1.000
_cell.angle_alpha   90.00
_cell.angle_beta   90.00
_cell.angle_gamma   90.00
#
_symmetry.space_group_name_H-M   'P 1'
#
loop_
_entity.id
_entity.type
_entity.pdbx_description
1 polymer ?
#
loop_
_entity_poly.entity_id
_entity_poly.type
_entity_poly.pdbx_seq_one_letter_code
_entity_poly.pdbx_strand_id
1 'polypeptide(L)'
;MASNSTTTNGFPIKTVVVLVQENRSFDHMLGWMKSLNPEINGVTGSESNPVSTSDPNSNRVQFSDQSVYVDPDPGHSIQDIYEQIFGQPWSEASSTTKLSPTMQGFAQNAARQAVPKNATATITETVMNGFKPDLVPVYKELVKEFAVCDRWFASVPASTQPNRLYVHSATSHGMTSNDTKKLVGGLPQKTIFDSLDENGFSFGIYFQAPPATLFYRKILKFEF
;
A
#
# COMPACT_ATOMS: atom_id res chain seq x y z
N MET A 1 -25.44 17.09 46.26
CA MET A 1 -24.36 16.80 45.29
C MET A 1 -25.02 16.42 43.98
N ALA A 2 -24.97 17.30 42.99
CA ALA A 2 -25.56 17.03 41.68
C ALA A 2 -24.72 15.99 40.95
N SER A 3 -25.35 14.87 40.57
CA SER A 3 -24.76 13.87 39.69
C SER A 3 -24.67 14.47 38.28
N ASN A 4 -23.46 14.83 37.85
CA ASN A 4 -23.21 15.16 36.46
C ASN A 4 -23.38 13.88 35.62
N SER A 5 -24.54 13.73 34.99
CA SER A 5 -24.72 12.77 33.91
C SER A 5 -23.91 13.27 32.72
N THR A 6 -22.76 12.66 32.48
CA THR A 6 -22.05 12.79 31.21
C THR A 6 -22.95 12.21 30.12
N THR A 7 -23.64 13.08 29.39
CA THR A 7 -24.27 12.73 28.12
C THR A 7 -23.16 12.28 27.17
N THR A 8 -22.98 10.96 27.04
CA THR A 8 -22.20 10.40 25.95
C THR A 8 -22.97 10.72 24.67
N ASN A 9 -22.61 11.82 24.00
CA ASN A 9 -23.06 12.08 22.64
C ASN A 9 -22.60 10.88 21.80
N GLY A 10 -23.52 9.96 21.53
CA GLY A 10 -23.20 8.75 20.80
C GLY A 10 -22.65 9.12 19.43
N PHE A 11 -21.54 8.48 19.02
CA PHE A 11 -21.00 8.67 17.69
C PHE A 11 -22.04 8.26 16.64
N PRO A 12 -22.25 9.06 15.57
CA PRO A 12 -23.23 8.73 14.53
C PRO A 12 -22.82 7.47 13.75
N ILE A 13 -21.52 7.19 13.66
CA ILE A 13 -20.98 5.99 13.03
C ILE A 13 -21.06 4.83 14.03
N LYS A 14 -21.82 3.79 13.68
CA LYS A 14 -22.00 2.57 14.49
C LYS A 14 -21.25 1.36 13.95
N THR A 15 -20.94 1.38 12.66
CA THR A 15 -20.28 0.28 11.96
C THR A 15 -19.19 0.86 11.07
N VAL A 16 -18.01 0.27 11.15
CA VAL A 16 -16.87 0.59 10.29
C VAL A 16 -16.53 -0.65 9.49
N VAL A 17 -16.54 -0.52 8.17
CA VAL A 17 -16.11 -1.58 7.25
C VAL A 17 -14.77 -1.18 6.66
N VAL A 18 -13.75 -2.03 6.84
CA VAL A 18 -12.40 -1.79 6.31
C VAL A 18 -12.15 -2.78 5.17
N LEU A 19 -12.18 -2.30 3.94
CA LEU A 19 -11.80 -3.07 2.76
C LEU A 19 -10.29 -2.93 2.53
N VAL A 20 -9.53 -4.00 2.81
CA VAL A 20 -8.09 -4.03 2.58
C VAL A 20 -7.80 -4.64 1.21
N GLN A 21 -7.18 -3.86 0.34
CA GLN A 21 -6.80 -4.26 -1.01
C GLN A 21 -5.29 -4.54 -1.10
N GLU A 22 -4.83 -4.99 -2.26
CA GLU A 22 -3.47 -5.50 -2.44
C GLU A 22 -2.73 -4.83 -3.61
N ASN A 23 -1.43 -4.58 -3.41
CA ASN A 23 -0.42 -4.26 -4.43
C ASN A 23 -0.79 -3.19 -5.47
N ARG A 24 -1.30 -2.04 -5.00
CA ARG A 24 -1.57 -0.87 -5.85
C ARG A 24 -1.13 0.44 -5.16
N SER A 25 -0.39 1.28 -5.88
CA SER A 25 -0.01 2.62 -5.43
C SER A 25 -1.12 3.64 -5.69
N PHE A 26 -1.04 4.80 -5.04
CA PHE A 26 -1.99 5.88 -5.23
C PHE A 26 -2.04 6.35 -6.69
N ASP A 27 -0.89 6.69 -7.28
CA ASP A 27 -0.84 7.18 -8.66
C ASP A 27 -1.31 6.13 -9.68
N HIS A 28 -1.08 4.85 -9.39
CA HIS A 28 -1.56 3.76 -10.24
C HIS A 28 -3.10 3.70 -10.31
N MET A 29 -3.80 3.88 -9.19
CA MET A 29 -5.27 3.76 -9.16
C MET A 29 -6.01 5.09 -9.29
N LEU A 30 -5.48 6.13 -8.64
CA LEU A 30 -6.16 7.41 -8.43
C LEU A 30 -5.40 8.60 -9.01
N GLY A 31 -4.18 8.42 -9.54
CA GLY A 31 -3.38 9.52 -10.08
C GLY A 31 -4.15 10.34 -11.12
N TRP A 32 -4.74 9.68 -12.10
CA TRP A 32 -5.52 10.33 -13.17
C TRP A 32 -6.91 10.80 -12.76
N MET A 33 -7.37 10.48 -11.54
CA MET A 33 -8.64 10.98 -11.00
C MET A 33 -8.61 12.48 -10.73
N LYS A 34 -7.41 13.11 -10.74
CA LYS A 34 -7.26 14.56 -10.72
C LYS A 34 -8.03 15.27 -11.84
N SER A 35 -8.22 14.61 -12.98
CA SER A 35 -9.06 15.12 -14.08
C SER A 35 -10.54 15.25 -13.71
N LEU A 36 -11.01 14.49 -12.71
CA LEU A 36 -12.39 14.52 -12.19
C LEU A 36 -12.50 15.39 -10.95
N ASN A 37 -11.52 15.31 -10.05
CA ASN A 37 -11.43 16.14 -8.85
C ASN A 37 -10.04 16.80 -8.78
N PRO A 38 -9.91 18.08 -9.19
CA PRO A 38 -8.64 18.79 -9.20
C PRO A 38 -7.98 18.98 -7.83
N GLU A 39 -8.71 18.81 -6.73
CA GLU A 39 -8.17 18.89 -5.36
C GLU A 39 -7.27 17.69 -5.02
N ILE A 40 -7.40 16.58 -5.75
CA ILE A 40 -6.56 15.40 -5.57
C ILE A 40 -5.11 15.72 -5.93
N ASN A 41 -4.20 15.39 -5.01
CA ASN A 41 -2.76 15.35 -5.27
C ASN A 41 -2.37 14.15 -6.16
N GLY A 42 -2.88 14.13 -7.38
CA GLY A 42 -2.58 13.14 -8.42
C GLY A 42 -1.65 13.68 -9.50
N VAL A 43 -1.45 12.87 -10.53
CA VAL A 43 -0.49 13.10 -11.61
C VAL A 43 -0.90 14.25 -12.54
N THR A 44 0.10 14.91 -13.12
CA THR A 44 -0.04 16.07 -13.99
C THR A 44 0.25 15.74 -15.46
N GLY A 45 0.84 14.58 -15.73
CA GLY A 45 1.31 14.17 -17.06
C GLY A 45 2.72 14.67 -17.37
N SER A 46 3.43 15.21 -16.38
CA SER A 46 4.83 15.61 -16.49
C SER A 46 5.79 14.68 -15.74
N GLU A 47 5.24 13.74 -14.97
CA GLU A 47 5.98 12.79 -14.17
C GLU A 47 6.71 11.78 -15.07
N SER A 48 7.96 11.51 -14.74
CA SER A 48 8.79 10.55 -15.48
C SER A 48 9.89 9.99 -14.60
N ASN A 49 10.45 8.86 -14.99
CA ASN A 49 11.64 8.26 -14.36
C ASN A 49 12.68 7.90 -15.44
N PRO A 50 13.99 8.06 -15.17
CA PRO A 50 15.02 7.58 -16.05
C PRO A 50 15.08 6.04 -16.00
N VAL A 51 15.46 5.41 -17.11
CA VAL A 51 15.71 3.96 -17.14
C VAL A 51 16.96 3.61 -16.31
N SER A 52 17.92 4.53 -16.21
CA SER A 52 19.09 4.44 -15.34
C SER A 52 19.34 5.75 -14.61
N THR A 53 19.44 5.71 -13.28
CA THR A 53 19.70 6.89 -12.43
C THR A 53 21.18 7.28 -12.39
N SER A 54 22.08 6.37 -12.76
CA SER A 54 23.52 6.62 -12.84
C SER A 54 23.98 7.28 -14.14
N ASP A 55 23.14 7.25 -15.18
CA ASP A 55 23.42 7.86 -16.48
C ASP A 55 22.66 9.19 -16.64
N PRO A 56 23.36 10.34 -16.66
CA PRO A 56 22.72 11.66 -16.85
C PRO A 56 21.98 11.80 -18.19
N ASN A 57 22.33 11.00 -19.20
CA ASN A 57 21.71 11.02 -20.52
C ASN A 57 20.68 9.89 -20.71
N SER A 58 20.29 9.22 -19.62
CA SER A 58 19.38 8.09 -19.70
C SER A 58 18.02 8.48 -20.29
N ASN A 59 17.49 7.64 -21.16
CA ASN A 59 16.12 7.75 -21.64
C ASN A 59 15.15 7.78 -20.45
N ARG A 60 14.08 8.57 -20.58
CA ARG A 60 13.05 8.70 -19.56
C ARG A 60 11.77 8.03 -20.01
N VAL A 61 11.13 7.30 -19.10
CA VAL A 61 9.79 6.76 -19.27
C VAL A 61 8.81 7.73 -18.63
N GLN A 62 7.87 8.24 -19.42
CA GLN A 62 6.80 9.11 -18.95
C GLN A 62 5.76 8.28 -18.20
N PHE A 63 5.19 8.87 -17.14
CA PHE A 63 4.03 8.28 -16.50
C PHE A 63 2.81 8.47 -17.40
N SER A 64 2.16 7.38 -17.78
CA SER A 64 1.05 7.39 -18.73
C SER A 64 -0.20 6.71 -18.15
N ASP A 65 -1.22 6.51 -19.00
CA ASP A 65 -2.58 6.13 -18.64
C ASP A 65 -3.01 4.78 -19.25
N GLN A 66 -2.03 3.91 -19.51
CA GLN A 66 -2.18 2.64 -20.23
C GLN A 66 -2.19 1.40 -19.31
N SER A 67 -2.44 1.57 -18.00
CA SER A 67 -2.54 0.43 -17.09
C SER A 67 -3.67 -0.52 -17.51
N VAL A 68 -3.44 -1.81 -17.33
CA VAL A 68 -4.42 -2.85 -17.61
C VAL A 68 -4.68 -3.70 -16.36
N TYR A 69 -5.80 -4.43 -16.34
CA TYR A 69 -6.21 -5.18 -15.15
C TYR A 69 -5.20 -6.27 -14.72
N VAL A 70 -4.41 -6.77 -15.67
CA VAL A 70 -3.37 -7.78 -15.42
C VAL A 70 -2.01 -7.19 -15.78
N ASP A 71 -1.35 -6.63 -14.77
CA ASP A 71 0.00 -6.11 -14.87
C ASP A 71 0.99 -7.04 -14.14
N PRO A 72 2.25 -7.16 -14.60
CA PRO A 72 3.33 -7.76 -13.84
C PRO A 72 3.42 -7.17 -12.44
N ASP A 73 3.67 -8.01 -11.44
CA ASP A 73 3.83 -7.59 -10.04
C ASP A 73 5.22 -6.96 -9.86
N PRO A 74 5.32 -5.64 -9.59
CA PRO A 74 6.59 -5.02 -9.35
C PRO A 74 7.16 -5.43 -7.99
N GLY A 75 8.48 -5.45 -7.91
CA GLY A 75 9.26 -5.56 -6.70
C GLY A 75 8.76 -4.61 -5.60
N HIS A 76 8.39 -5.23 -4.49
CA HIS A 76 7.81 -4.58 -3.32
C HIS A 76 8.47 -5.10 -2.04
N SER A 77 9.73 -5.53 -2.14
CA SER A 77 10.61 -5.74 -0.98
C SER A 77 11.09 -4.39 -0.44
N ILE A 78 11.61 -4.38 0.80
CA ILE A 78 12.22 -3.16 1.36
C ILE A 78 13.41 -2.68 0.52
N GLN A 79 14.15 -3.60 -0.11
CA GLN A 79 15.27 -3.27 -1.00
C GLN A 79 14.79 -2.64 -2.31
N ASP A 80 13.71 -3.17 -2.90
CA ASP A 80 13.12 -2.60 -4.11
C ASP A 80 12.55 -1.20 -3.84
N ILE A 81 11.79 -1.06 -2.75
CA ILE A 81 11.20 0.23 -2.35
C ILE A 81 12.29 1.26 -2.05
N TYR A 82 13.40 0.83 -1.41
CA TYR A 82 14.55 1.71 -1.19
C TYR A 82 15.11 2.22 -2.52
N GLU A 83 15.32 1.34 -3.50
CA GLU A 83 15.81 1.76 -4.82
C GLU A 83 14.83 2.70 -5.52
N GLN A 84 13.54 2.39 -5.48
CA GLN A 84 12.50 3.22 -6.10
C GLN A 84 12.50 4.66 -5.55
N ILE A 85 12.63 4.81 -4.23
CA ILE A 85 12.63 6.10 -3.55
C ILE A 85 13.94 6.86 -3.73
N PHE A 86 15.09 6.20 -3.54
CA PHE A 86 16.39 6.87 -3.50
C PHE A 86 17.15 6.85 -4.83
N GLY A 87 16.68 6.07 -5.81
CA GLY A 87 17.33 5.89 -7.10
C GLY A 87 18.60 5.06 -7.04
N GLN A 88 18.90 4.39 -5.92
CA GLN A 88 20.09 3.56 -5.75
C GLN A 88 19.75 2.24 -5.08
N PRO A 89 20.32 1.10 -5.54
CA PRO A 89 20.14 -0.19 -4.88
C PRO A 89 20.57 -0.13 -3.43
N TRP A 90 19.82 -0.82 -2.57
CA TRP A 90 20.21 -0.95 -1.18
C TRP A 90 21.51 -1.75 -1.04
N SER A 91 22.40 -1.30 -0.17
CA SER A 91 23.60 -2.02 0.29
C SER A 91 23.80 -1.78 1.78
N GLU A 92 24.72 -2.49 2.44
CA GLU A 92 25.02 -2.24 3.86
C GLU A 92 25.49 -0.80 4.12
N ALA A 93 26.22 -0.20 3.18
CA ALA A 93 26.65 1.20 3.25
C ALA A 93 25.48 2.21 3.21
N SER A 94 24.32 1.80 2.69
CA SER A 94 23.10 2.61 2.69
C SER A 94 22.58 2.89 4.10
N SER A 95 22.96 2.10 5.11
CA SER A 95 22.53 2.28 6.50
C SER A 95 23.10 3.54 7.17
N THR A 96 24.25 4.03 6.68
CA THR A 96 24.94 5.21 7.20
C THR A 96 24.92 6.38 6.21
N THR A 97 24.54 6.12 4.96
CA THR A 97 24.51 7.12 3.89
C THR A 97 23.14 7.80 3.83
N LYS A 98 23.12 9.13 3.95
CA LYS A 98 21.90 9.92 3.80
C LYS A 98 21.70 10.33 2.34
N LEU A 99 20.88 9.58 1.63
CA LEU A 99 20.44 9.92 0.26
C LEU A 99 19.18 10.80 0.30
N SER A 100 19.00 11.61 -0.75
CA SER A 100 17.74 12.34 -0.96
C SER A 100 16.72 11.42 -1.63
N PRO A 101 15.44 11.41 -1.20
CA PRO A 101 14.40 10.60 -1.81
C PRO A 101 13.95 11.22 -3.13
N THR A 102 14.68 10.93 -4.21
CA THR A 102 14.47 11.55 -5.53
C THR A 102 13.21 11.04 -6.24
N MET A 103 12.70 9.87 -5.86
CA MET A 103 11.59 9.18 -6.53
C MET A 103 11.87 8.85 -8.01
N GLN A 104 13.15 8.66 -8.37
CA GLN A 104 13.61 8.42 -9.74
C GLN A 104 13.97 6.95 -10.04
N GLY A 105 13.77 6.04 -9.09
CA GLY A 105 14.24 4.65 -9.21
C GLY A 105 13.22 3.63 -9.72
N PHE A 106 11.97 4.01 -9.98
CA PHE A 106 10.89 3.08 -10.33
C PHE A 106 11.15 2.34 -11.64
N ALA A 107 11.45 3.08 -12.71
CA ALA A 107 11.74 2.49 -14.02
C ALA A 107 13.03 1.63 -13.98
N GLN A 108 14.08 2.11 -13.30
CA GLN A 108 15.33 1.35 -13.12
C GLN A 108 15.12 0.05 -12.36
N ASN A 109 14.40 0.07 -11.23
CA ASN A 109 14.14 -1.11 -10.43
C ASN A 109 13.32 -2.13 -11.24
N ALA A 110 12.28 -1.67 -11.95
CA ALA A 110 11.47 -2.50 -12.83
C ALA A 110 12.27 -3.15 -13.97
N ALA A 111 13.24 -2.43 -14.56
CA ALA A 111 14.08 -2.95 -15.64
C ALA A 111 14.94 -4.16 -15.22
N ARG A 112 15.15 -4.36 -13.91
CA ARG A 112 15.91 -5.50 -13.37
C ARG A 112 15.03 -6.68 -12.99
N GLN A 113 13.71 -6.53 -13.05
CA GLN A 113 12.80 -7.61 -12.70
C GLN A 113 12.60 -8.54 -13.87
N ALA A 114 12.31 -9.82 -13.56
CA ALA A 114 12.13 -10.84 -14.57
C ALA A 114 10.88 -10.54 -15.41
N VAL A 115 11.06 -10.22 -16.69
CA VAL A 115 9.96 -10.03 -17.64
C VAL A 115 9.26 -11.38 -17.86
N PRO A 116 7.93 -11.50 -17.65
CA PRO A 116 7.20 -12.70 -18.00
C PRO A 116 7.40 -13.05 -19.47
N LYS A 117 7.60 -14.33 -19.80
CA LYS A 117 7.90 -14.81 -21.17
C LYS A 117 6.89 -14.38 -22.25
N ASN A 118 5.69 -13.93 -21.86
CA ASN A 118 4.59 -13.55 -22.74
C ASN A 118 4.20 -12.06 -22.64
N ALA A 119 5.02 -11.21 -22.00
CA ALA A 119 4.70 -9.79 -21.87
C ALA A 119 4.91 -9.04 -23.21
N THR A 120 3.89 -8.28 -23.62
CA THR A 120 3.94 -7.43 -24.83
C THR A 120 4.55 -6.05 -24.57
N ALA A 121 4.64 -5.65 -23.30
CA ALA A 121 5.31 -4.43 -22.83
C ALA A 121 6.42 -4.81 -21.85
N THR A 122 7.43 -3.96 -21.73
CA THR A 122 8.45 -4.13 -20.69
C THR A 122 7.85 -3.83 -19.32
N ILE A 123 8.30 -4.50 -18.24
CA ILE A 123 7.85 -4.18 -16.87
C ILE A 123 8.09 -2.68 -16.58
N THR A 124 9.16 -2.11 -17.12
CA THR A 124 9.50 -0.68 -17.03
C THR A 124 8.38 0.23 -17.54
N GLU A 125 7.76 -0.09 -18.67
CA GLU A 125 6.61 0.68 -19.17
C GLU A 125 5.41 0.46 -18.26
N THR A 126 5.11 -0.79 -17.90
CA THR A 126 3.95 -1.11 -17.06
C THR A 126 3.96 -0.39 -15.71
N VAL A 127 5.09 -0.33 -14.99
CA VAL A 127 5.15 0.33 -13.68
C VAL A 127 4.99 1.85 -13.75
N MET A 128 5.21 2.44 -14.93
CA MET A 128 5.05 3.87 -15.19
C MET A 128 3.68 4.17 -15.82
N ASN A 129 2.63 3.44 -15.43
CA ASN A 129 1.27 3.68 -15.87
C ASN A 129 0.27 3.73 -14.71
N GLY A 130 -0.79 4.52 -14.92
CA GLY A 130 -1.97 4.62 -14.08
C GLY A 130 -3.25 4.25 -14.84
N PHE A 131 -4.32 3.92 -14.12
CA PHE A 131 -5.64 3.72 -14.73
C PHE A 131 -6.31 5.05 -15.05
N LYS A 132 -6.95 5.12 -16.23
CA LYS A 132 -7.97 6.13 -16.50
C LYS A 132 -9.19 5.90 -15.60
N PRO A 133 -9.90 6.98 -15.20
CA PRO A 133 -11.12 6.83 -14.40
C PRO A 133 -12.14 5.85 -14.98
N ASP A 134 -12.30 5.83 -16.30
CA ASP A 134 -13.29 4.98 -16.98
C ASP A 134 -12.93 3.49 -16.98
N LEU A 135 -11.67 3.14 -16.72
CA LEU A 135 -11.21 1.75 -16.58
C LEU A 135 -11.39 1.22 -15.14
N VAL A 136 -11.69 2.09 -14.19
CA VAL A 136 -11.96 1.72 -12.79
C VAL A 136 -13.23 2.41 -12.30
N PRO A 137 -14.40 2.10 -12.92
CA PRO A 137 -15.63 2.88 -12.75
C PRO A 137 -16.13 2.95 -11.30
N VAL A 138 -15.89 1.91 -10.49
CA VAL A 138 -16.24 1.94 -9.06
C VAL A 138 -15.42 2.99 -8.31
N TYR A 139 -14.11 3.06 -8.56
CA TYR A 139 -13.25 4.08 -7.96
C TYR A 139 -13.59 5.48 -8.44
N LYS A 140 -13.89 5.62 -9.73
CA LYS A 140 -14.36 6.89 -10.31
C LYS A 140 -15.56 7.45 -9.55
N GLU A 141 -16.56 6.62 -9.25
CA GLU A 141 -17.75 7.07 -8.51
C GLU A 141 -17.45 7.30 -7.03
N LEU A 142 -16.62 6.47 -6.39
CA LEU A 142 -16.20 6.71 -5.01
C LEU A 142 -15.45 8.04 -4.83
N VAL A 143 -14.58 8.40 -5.77
CA VAL A 143 -13.84 9.66 -5.76
C VAL A 143 -14.75 10.89 -5.91
N LYS A 144 -15.84 10.76 -6.67
CA LYS A 144 -16.79 11.87 -6.88
C LYS A 144 -17.68 12.10 -5.67
N GLU A 145 -18.09 11.03 -5.01
CA GLU A 145 -19.15 11.08 -4.00
C GLU A 145 -18.62 11.03 -2.56
N PHE A 146 -17.35 10.65 -2.36
CA PHE A 146 -16.77 10.47 -1.02
C PHE A 146 -15.40 11.14 -0.87
N ALA A 147 -14.98 11.28 0.39
CA ALA A 147 -13.69 11.83 0.74
C ALA A 147 -12.54 10.90 0.32
N VAL A 148 -11.46 11.50 -0.20
CA VAL A 148 -10.22 10.80 -0.57
C VAL A 148 -9.08 11.30 0.34
N CYS A 149 -8.35 10.36 0.95
CA CYS A 149 -7.11 10.67 1.64
C CYS A 149 -5.93 10.54 0.67
N ASP A 150 -5.49 11.65 0.07
CA ASP A 150 -4.44 11.68 -0.96
C ASP A 150 -2.99 11.81 -0.41
N ARG A 151 -2.85 11.73 0.91
CA ARG A 151 -1.57 11.65 1.65
C ARG A 151 -1.59 10.52 2.67
N TRP A 152 -2.15 9.38 2.28
CA TRP A 152 -2.19 8.16 3.09
C TRP A 152 -1.07 7.20 2.67
N PHE A 153 -0.12 6.96 3.58
CA PHE A 153 1.05 6.13 3.31
C PHE A 153 1.00 4.80 4.06
N ALA A 154 1.65 3.77 3.50
CA ALA A 154 1.94 2.54 4.22
C ALA A 154 2.74 2.83 5.49
N SER A 155 2.50 2.06 6.57
CA SER A 155 3.15 2.29 7.86
C SER A 155 4.66 2.02 7.80
N VAL A 156 5.08 1.07 6.95
CA VAL A 156 6.49 0.77 6.70
C VAL A 156 6.74 0.48 5.21
N PRO A 157 7.92 0.84 4.67
CA PRO A 157 8.32 0.52 3.29
C PRO A 157 8.74 -0.95 3.19
N ALA A 158 7.76 -1.84 3.29
CA ALA A 158 7.96 -3.28 3.32
C ALA A 158 6.85 -4.00 2.57
N SER A 159 7.05 -5.30 2.36
CA SER A 159 6.11 -6.17 1.67
C SER A 159 4.75 -6.28 2.39
N THR A 160 3.85 -7.06 1.81
CA THR A 160 2.45 -7.22 2.22
C THR A 160 2.27 -7.48 3.72
N GLN A 161 2.96 -8.48 4.29
CA GLN A 161 2.65 -8.96 5.63
C GLN A 161 2.93 -7.91 6.71
N PRO A 162 4.11 -7.25 6.77
CA PRO A 162 4.34 -6.15 7.71
C PRO A 162 3.22 -5.10 7.74
N ASN A 163 2.75 -4.64 6.58
CA ASN A 163 1.70 -3.63 6.50
C ASN A 163 0.32 -4.17 6.90
N ARG A 164 -0.02 -5.42 6.56
CA ARG A 164 -1.24 -6.09 7.08
C ARG A 164 -1.21 -6.19 8.61
N LEU A 165 -0.04 -6.40 9.20
CA LEU A 165 0.09 -6.41 10.66
C LEU A 165 -0.17 -5.02 11.26
N TYR A 166 0.34 -3.96 10.64
CA TYR A 166 0.04 -2.58 11.09
C TYR A 166 -1.45 -2.27 11.06
N VAL A 167 -2.19 -2.72 10.04
CA VAL A 167 -3.65 -2.52 9.96
C VAL A 167 -4.38 -3.09 11.19
N HIS A 168 -3.93 -4.24 11.71
CA HIS A 168 -4.63 -4.91 12.80
C HIS A 168 -4.05 -4.67 14.18
N SER A 169 -2.76 -4.35 14.30
CA SER A 169 -2.07 -4.22 15.60
C SER A 169 -1.23 -2.96 15.78
N ALA A 170 -1.25 -2.04 14.82
CA ALA A 170 -0.43 -0.82 14.83
C ALA A 170 1.08 -1.06 14.95
N THR A 171 1.54 -2.29 14.69
CA THR A 171 2.95 -2.71 14.67
C THR A 171 3.11 -3.98 13.84
N SER A 172 4.29 -4.17 13.24
CA SER A 172 4.68 -5.40 12.53
C SER A 172 5.48 -6.39 13.39
N HIS A 173 5.63 -6.15 14.69
CA HIS A 173 6.54 -6.91 15.56
C HIS A 173 8.00 -6.95 15.05
N GLY A 174 8.45 -5.86 14.41
CA GLY A 174 9.78 -5.76 13.82
C GLY A 174 9.96 -6.54 12.52
N MET A 175 8.88 -7.05 11.91
CA MET A 175 8.94 -7.68 10.59
C MET A 175 9.12 -6.61 9.51
N THR A 176 10.06 -6.88 8.60
CA THR A 176 10.37 -6.04 7.43
C THR A 176 10.16 -6.78 6.10
N SER A 177 9.74 -8.06 6.15
CA SER A 177 9.47 -8.91 4.99
C SER A 177 8.42 -9.97 5.31
N ASN A 178 8.01 -10.74 4.30
CA ASN A 178 7.07 -11.85 4.42
C ASN A 178 7.75 -13.11 5.03
N ASP A 179 8.10 -13.05 6.32
CA ASP A 179 8.74 -14.17 7.04
C ASP A 179 7.72 -15.24 7.46
N THR A 180 7.58 -16.30 6.66
CA THR A 180 6.64 -17.40 6.91
C THR A 180 6.87 -18.08 8.26
N LYS A 181 8.12 -18.24 8.72
CA LYS A 181 8.40 -18.93 10.00
C LYS A 181 7.86 -18.13 11.17
N LYS A 182 8.05 -16.81 11.16
CA LYS A 182 7.49 -15.91 12.19
C LYS A 182 5.96 -15.91 12.18
N LEU A 183 5.35 -15.88 10.98
CA LEU A 183 3.89 -15.89 10.83
C LEU A 183 3.27 -17.18 11.38
N VAL A 184 3.85 -18.34 11.02
CA VAL A 184 3.39 -19.65 11.51
C VAL A 184 3.60 -19.80 13.02
N GLY A 185 4.69 -19.23 13.57
CA GLY A 185 4.96 -19.23 15.01
C GLY A 185 3.99 -18.40 15.85
N GLY A 186 3.10 -17.64 15.20
CA GLY A 186 2.09 -16.81 15.83
C GLY A 186 2.67 -15.54 16.47
N LEU A 187 2.06 -14.40 16.15
CA LEU A 187 2.50 -13.09 16.63
C LEU A 187 1.86 -12.76 18.00
N PRO A 188 2.62 -12.17 18.94
CA PRO A 188 2.17 -11.96 20.32
C PRO A 188 1.42 -10.64 20.54
N GLN A 189 1.46 -9.74 19.57
CA GLN A 189 0.95 -8.38 19.70
C GLN A 189 -0.59 -8.33 19.77
N LYS A 190 -1.11 -7.40 20.57
CA LYS A 190 -2.55 -7.13 20.71
C LYS A 190 -3.11 -6.53 19.43
N THR A 191 -4.30 -6.93 19.05
CA THR A 191 -5.01 -6.45 17.86
C THR A 191 -6.15 -5.49 18.22
N ILE A 192 -6.67 -4.80 17.20
CA ILE A 192 -7.90 -4.04 17.30
C ILE A 192 -9.08 -4.93 17.71
N PHE A 193 -9.11 -6.19 17.26
CA PHE A 193 -10.17 -7.14 17.58
C PHE A 193 -10.17 -7.54 19.06
N ASP A 194 -8.99 -7.77 19.64
CA ASP A 194 -8.87 -7.95 21.10
C ASP A 194 -9.43 -6.73 21.84
N SER A 195 -9.16 -5.52 21.33
CA SER A 195 -9.64 -4.28 21.97
C SER A 195 -11.15 -4.09 21.81
N LEU A 196 -11.74 -4.52 20.69
CA LEU A 196 -13.18 -4.49 20.47
C LEU A 196 -13.88 -5.48 21.41
N ASP A 197 -13.41 -6.73 21.48
CA ASP A 197 -13.95 -7.78 22.35
C ASP A 197 -13.91 -7.39 23.83
N GLU A 198 -12.74 -6.94 24.31
CA GLU A 198 -12.55 -6.49 25.71
C GLU A 198 -13.47 -5.33 26.10
N ASN A 199 -14.00 -4.58 25.12
CA ASN A 199 -14.91 -3.46 25.34
C ASN A 199 -16.37 -3.79 24.94
N GLY A 200 -16.69 -5.06 24.69
CA GLY A 200 -18.05 -5.51 24.38
C GLY A 200 -18.56 -5.10 22.99
N PHE A 201 -17.66 -4.80 22.05
CA PHE A 201 -18.01 -4.50 20.66
C PHE A 201 -17.90 -5.74 19.77
N SER A 202 -18.87 -5.90 18.88
CA SER A 202 -18.83 -6.95 17.85
C SER A 202 -17.86 -6.61 16.72
N PHE A 203 -17.23 -7.62 16.15
CA PHE A 203 -16.48 -7.51 14.90
C PHE A 203 -16.70 -8.76 14.03
N GLY A 204 -16.37 -8.64 12.74
CA GLY A 204 -16.35 -9.75 11.81
C GLY A 204 -15.14 -9.63 10.89
N ILE A 205 -14.56 -10.78 10.52
CA ILE A 205 -13.44 -10.85 9.57
C ILE A 205 -13.91 -11.67 8.38
N TYR A 206 -14.10 -11.01 7.24
CA TYR A 206 -14.57 -11.61 5.99
C TYR A 206 -13.39 -11.74 5.02
N PHE A 207 -13.22 -12.92 4.44
CA PHE A 207 -12.07 -13.22 3.58
C PHE A 207 -12.39 -14.28 2.53
N GLN A 208 -11.72 -14.21 1.38
CA GLN A 208 -11.78 -15.24 0.34
C GLN A 208 -10.59 -16.22 0.43
N ALA A 209 -9.45 -15.76 0.97
CA ALA A 209 -8.25 -16.54 1.22
C ALA A 209 -7.82 -16.36 2.69
N PRO A 210 -7.02 -17.27 3.29
CA PRO A 210 -6.68 -17.21 4.71
C PRO A 210 -6.22 -15.80 5.14
N PRO A 211 -6.91 -15.15 6.10
CA PRO A 211 -6.65 -13.76 6.43
C PRO A 211 -5.39 -13.65 7.29
N ALA A 212 -4.70 -12.50 7.19
CA ALA A 212 -3.50 -12.24 8.00
C ALA A 212 -3.78 -12.27 9.51
N THR A 213 -5.04 -12.11 9.90
CA THR A 213 -5.51 -12.22 11.28
C THR A 213 -5.30 -13.61 11.88
N LEU A 214 -5.24 -14.68 11.08
CA LEU A 214 -4.95 -16.04 11.57
C LEU A 214 -3.52 -16.20 12.11
N PHE A 215 -2.61 -15.29 11.78
CA PHE A 215 -1.23 -15.32 12.30
C PHE A 215 -1.10 -14.77 13.73
N TYR A 216 -2.18 -14.27 14.34
CA TYR A 216 -2.16 -13.78 15.72
C TYR A 216 -2.59 -14.88 16.69
N ARG A 217 -1.79 -15.12 17.74
CA ARG A 217 -2.05 -16.20 18.71
C ARG A 217 -3.40 -16.09 19.41
N LYS A 218 -3.87 -14.85 19.65
CA LYS A 218 -5.13 -14.60 20.36
C LYS A 218 -6.36 -14.71 19.46
N ILE A 219 -6.23 -14.41 18.17
CA ILE A 219 -7.35 -14.45 17.22
C ILE A 219 -7.88 -15.88 17.01
N LEU A 220 -7.01 -16.89 17.13
CA LEU A 220 -7.40 -18.31 17.08
C LEU A 220 -8.37 -18.75 18.19
N LYS A 221 -8.69 -17.88 19.15
CA LYS A 221 -9.67 -18.17 20.22
C LYS A 221 -11.09 -17.79 19.85
N PHE A 222 -11.30 -17.04 18.78
CA PHE A 222 -12.62 -16.68 18.29
C PHE A 222 -13.08 -17.72 17.26
N GLU A 223 -14.31 -18.21 17.40
CA GLU A 223 -14.96 -19.02 16.36
C GLU A 223 -15.36 -18.09 15.20
N PHE A 224 -15.02 -18.48 13.97
CA PHE A 224 -15.28 -17.72 12.74
C PHE A 224 -16.48 -18.28 12.00
#